data_AF-A0A0R3QL70-F1
#
_entry.id   AF-A0A0R3QL70-F1
#
_cell.length_a   1.000
_cell.length_b   1.000
_cell.length_c   1.000
_cell.angle_alpha   90.00
_cell.angle_beta   90.00
_cell.angle_gamma   90.00
#
_symmetry.space_group_name_H-M   'P 1'
#
loop_
_entity.id
_entity.type
_entity.pdbx_description
1 polymer ?
#
loop_
_entity_poly.entity_id
_entity_poly.type
_entity_poly.pdbx_seq_one_letter_code
_entity_poly.pdbx_strand_id
1 'polypeptide(L)'
;MDDEEIGEGEFVVEAILGERYNKRKRMKEYLLKWKGYSDAENTWEPETNLDCDELIAEFHAQQKETWRKQRNELWQNLMGITSSKSKSRKPLPKMSCSGSHSPTFADPDCYN
;
A
#
# COMPACT_ATOMS: atom_id res chain seq x y z
N MET A 1 43.54 7.62 -6.73
CA MET A 1 42.64 7.83 -7.87
C MET A 1 41.68 6.68 -7.76
N ASP A 2 40.66 6.91 -6.96
CA ASP A 2 39.67 5.94 -6.53
C ASP A 2 38.45 6.14 -7.43
N ASP A 3 38.54 5.61 -8.65
CA ASP A 3 37.37 5.43 -9.51
C ASP A 3 36.63 4.22 -8.95
N GLU A 4 35.61 4.50 -8.13
CA GLU A 4 34.74 3.51 -7.52
C GLU A 4 33.93 2.83 -8.63
N GLU A 5 34.28 1.58 -8.90
CA GLU A 5 33.66 0.70 -9.89
C GLU A 5 32.23 0.38 -9.44
N ILE A 6 31.28 1.24 -9.81
CA ILE A 6 29.85 0.94 -9.71
C ILE A 6 29.64 -0.30 -10.59
N GLY A 7 29.41 -1.45 -9.95
CA GLY A 7 29.31 -2.74 -10.62
C GLY A 7 28.26 -2.72 -11.74
N GLU A 8 28.52 -3.44 -12.83
CA GLU A 8 27.61 -3.61 -13.97
C GLU A 8 26.25 -4.18 -13.52
N GLY A 9 25.36 -3.33 -13.01
CA GLY A 9 24.08 -3.75 -12.42
C GLY A 9 23.50 -2.78 -11.40
N GLU A 10 24.30 -1.88 -10.83
CA GLU A 10 23.82 -0.87 -9.88
C GLU A 10 23.48 0.43 -10.61
N PHE A 11 22.19 0.78 -10.62
CA PHE A 11 21.69 2.02 -11.23
C PHE A 11 21.12 2.94 -10.17
N VAL A 12 21.42 4.24 -10.27
CA VAL A 12 20.91 5.23 -9.32
C VAL A 12 19.44 5.51 -9.61
N VAL A 13 18.58 5.21 -8.64
CA VAL A 13 17.16 5.56 -8.66
C VAL A 13 17.00 7.05 -8.31
N GLU A 14 16.29 7.78 -9.17
CA GLU A 14 15.91 9.18 -8.94
C GLU A 14 14.61 9.28 -8.13
N ALA A 15 13.60 8.49 -8.47
CA ALA A 15 12.31 8.51 -7.77
C ALA A 15 11.51 7.21 -8.00
N ILE A 16 10.60 6.91 -7.07
CA ILE A 16 9.59 5.86 -7.23
C ILE A 16 8.30 6.50 -7.72
N LEU A 17 7.85 6.12 -8.91
CA LEU A 17 6.67 6.69 -9.56
C LEU A 17 5.40 5.90 -9.26
N GLY A 18 5.53 4.60 -8.94
CA GLY A 18 4.38 3.73 -8.76
C GLY A 18 4.71 2.44 -8.05
N GLU A 19 3.69 1.83 -7.45
CA GLU A 19 3.72 0.49 -6.87
C GLU A 19 2.59 -0.33 -7.48
N ARG A 20 2.87 -1.59 -7.81
CA ARG A 20 1.85 -2.56 -8.20
C ARG A 20 2.13 -3.91 -7.57
N TYR A 21 1.07 -4.70 -7.37
CA TYR A 21 1.21 -6.08 -6.95
C TYR A 21 1.13 -7.03 -8.16
N ASN A 22 2.22 -7.74 -8.43
CA ASN A 22 2.25 -8.75 -9.48
C ASN A 22 1.65 -10.06 -8.97
N LYS A 23 0.41 -10.36 -9.36
CA LYS A 23 -0.31 -11.58 -8.95
C LYS A 23 0.40 -12.87 -9.38
N ARG A 24 1.10 -12.87 -10.52
CA ARG A 24 1.79 -14.05 -11.06
C ARG A 24 3.02 -14.39 -10.22
N LYS A 25 3.81 -13.38 -9.87
CA LYS A 25 5.01 -13.53 -9.05
C LYS A 25 4.75 -13.44 -7.53
N ARG A 26 3.51 -13.08 -7.14
CA ARG A 26 3.05 -12.85 -5.75
C ARG A 26 3.91 -11.85 -4.97
N MET A 27 4.47 -10.87 -5.66
CA MET A 27 5.38 -9.87 -5.10
C MET A 27 5.00 -8.46 -5.55
N LYS A 28 5.49 -7.46 -4.81
CA LYS A 28 5.38 -6.06 -5.18
C LYS A 28 6.45 -5.70 -6.20
N GLU A 29 6.05 -4.89 -7.18
CA GLU A 29 6.93 -4.28 -8.16
C GLU A 29 6.76 -2.76 -8.08
N TYR A 30 7.87 -2.03 -8.16
CA TYR A 30 7.89 -0.59 -8.14
C TYR A 30 8.39 -0.05 -9.48
N LEU A 31 7.75 1.02 -9.96
CA LEU A 31 8.15 1.72 -11.17
C LEU A 31 9.21 2.76 -10.81
N LEU A 32 10.42 2.56 -11.32
CA LEU A 32 11.56 3.40 -10.99
C LEU A 32 11.82 4.42 -12.09
N LYS A 33 12.12 5.64 -11.66
CA LYS A 33 12.73 6.66 -12.50
C LYS A 33 14.24 6.57 -12.32
N TRP A 34 14.95 6.23 -13.39
CA TRP A 34 16.42 6.13 -13.36
C TRP A 34 17.06 7.49 -13.55
N LYS A 35 18.06 7.81 -12.72
CA LYS A 35 18.76 9.09 -12.78
C LYS A 35 19.55 9.21 -14.09
N GLY A 36 19.30 10.27 -14.84
CA GLY A 36 19.99 10.52 -16.12
C GLY A 36 19.37 9.81 -17.33
N TYR A 37 18.31 9.03 -17.14
CA TYR A 37 17.54 8.42 -18.22
C TYR A 37 16.17 9.08 -18.39
N SER A 38 15.59 8.93 -19.58
CA SER A 38 14.24 9.47 -19.86
C SER A 38 13.14 8.63 -19.21
N ASP A 39 11.93 9.18 -19.11
CA ASP A 39 10.78 8.45 -18.54
C ASP A 39 10.40 7.19 -19.35
N ALA A 40 10.88 7.09 -20.59
CA ALA A 40 10.68 5.92 -21.43
C ALA A 40 11.47 4.69 -20.95
N GLU A 41 12.55 4.90 -20.20
CA GLU A 41 13.41 3.84 -19.65
C GLU A 41 12.94 3.37 -18.27
N ASN A 42 11.83 3.90 -17.76
CA ASN A 42 11.31 3.51 -16.45
C ASN A 42 10.88 2.03 -16.46
N THR A 43 11.44 1.22 -15.57
CA THR A 43 11.15 -0.21 -15.47
C THR A 43 10.44 -0.56 -14.16
N TRP A 44 9.75 -1.71 -14.19
CA TRP A 44 9.08 -2.28 -13.01
C TRP A 44 10.01 -3.30 -12.34
N GLU A 45 10.70 -2.88 -11.29
CA GLU A 45 11.62 -3.73 -10.54
C GLU A 45 10.93 -4.35 -9.32
N PRO A 46 11.22 -5.62 -8.98
CA PRO A 46 10.68 -6.24 -7.78
C PRO A 46 11.27 -5.59 -6.52
N GLU A 47 10.50 -5.60 -5.43
CA GLU A 47 10.95 -5.11 -4.11
C GLU A 47 12.28 -5.72 -3.66
N THR A 48 12.56 -6.96 -4.04
CA THR A 48 13.81 -7.65 -3.70
C THR A 48 15.05 -7.14 -4.45
N ASN A 49 14.87 -6.37 -5.52
CA ASN A 49 15.96 -5.79 -6.31
C ASN A 49 16.23 -4.32 -5.90
N LEU A 50 15.49 -3.81 -4.91
CA LEU A 50 15.55 -2.43 -4.48
C LEU A 50 16.18 -2.30 -3.11
N ASP A 51 17.40 -1.78 -3.07
CA ASP A 51 18.10 -1.43 -1.83
C ASP A 51 17.86 0.05 -1.46
N CYS A 52 16.62 0.54 -1.64
CA CYS A 52 16.26 1.94 -1.41
C CYS A 52 14.97 2.08 -0.57
N ASP A 53 14.98 1.50 0.62
CA ASP A 53 13.86 1.51 1.57
C ASP A 53 13.37 2.93 1.93
N GLU A 54 14.27 3.91 1.96
CA GLU A 54 13.92 5.30 2.27
C GLU A 54 12.97 5.90 1.22
N LEU A 55 13.26 5.69 -0.07
CA LEU A 55 12.42 6.16 -1.18
C LEU A 55 11.06 5.45 -1.19
N ILE A 56 11.05 4.15 -0.87
CA ILE A 56 9.83 3.35 -0.76
C ILE A 56 8.95 3.89 0.39
N ALA A 57 9.56 4.17 1.54
CA ALA A 57 8.86 4.70 2.69
C ALA A 57 8.26 6.09 2.42
N GLU A 58 9.01 6.98 1.75
CA GLU A 58 8.53 8.30 1.37
C GLU A 58 7.35 8.22 0.39
N PHE A 59 7.46 7.37 -0.64
CA PHE A 59 6.38 7.10 -1.59
C PHE A 59 5.11 6.62 -0.88
N HIS A 60 5.22 5.63 0.02
CA HIS A 60 4.08 5.14 0.78
C HIS A 60 3.48 6.19 1.73
N ALA A 61 4.31 7.02 2.35
CA ALA A 61 3.85 8.10 3.22
C ALA A 61 3.02 9.12 2.43
N GLN A 62 3.50 9.52 1.26
CA GLN A 62 2.79 10.44 0.37
C GLN A 62 1.47 9.84 -0.12
N GLN A 63 1.47 8.57 -0.54
CA GLN A 63 0.27 7.86 -1.00
C GLN A 63 -0.78 7.69 0.10
N LYS A 64 -0.35 7.45 1.34
CA LYS A 64 -1.25 7.36 2.48
C LYS A 64 -1.94 8.69 2.77
N GLU A 65 -1.22 9.81 2.63
CA GLU A 65 -1.77 11.13 2.83
C GLU A 65 -2.74 11.55 1.73
N THR A 66 -2.40 11.27 0.46
CA THR A 66 -3.29 11.54 -0.69
C THR A 66 -4.57 10.71 -0.56
N TRP A 67 -4.46 9.43 -0.24
CA TRP A 67 -5.61 8.56 0.05
C TRP A 67 -6.44 9.06 1.23
N ARG A 68 -5.79 9.54 2.30
CA ARG A 68 -6.51 10.08 3.47
C ARG A 68 -7.34 11.31 3.09
N LYS A 69 -6.78 12.22 2.29
CA LYS A 69 -7.48 13.41 1.79
C LYS A 69 -8.63 13.02 0.86
N GLN A 70 -8.36 12.19 -0.15
CA GLN A 70 -9.39 11.71 -1.09
C GLN A 70 -10.52 10.97 -0.38
N ARG A 71 -10.21 10.09 0.57
CA ARG A 71 -11.21 9.40 1.38
C ARG A 71 -12.03 10.37 2.23
N ASN A 72 -11.40 11.40 2.80
CA ASN A 72 -12.10 12.41 3.60
C ASN A 72 -13.05 13.24 2.73
N GLU A 73 -12.61 13.67 1.54
CA GLU A 73 -13.42 14.38 0.55
C GLU A 73 -14.58 13.51 0.06
N LEU A 74 -14.30 12.26 -0.33
CA LEU A 74 -15.31 11.31 -0.76
C LEU A 74 -16.34 11.04 0.35
N TRP A 75 -15.89 10.91 1.59
CA TRP A 75 -16.77 10.74 2.74
C TRP A 75 -17.61 11.99 3.02
N GLN A 76 -17.04 13.19 2.92
CA GLN A 76 -17.78 14.45 3.09
C GLN A 76 -18.87 14.60 2.02
N ASN A 77 -18.53 14.31 0.76
CA ASN A 77 -19.44 14.41 -0.36
C ASN A 77 -20.54 13.35 -0.30
N LEU A 78 -20.19 12.10 0.03
CA LEU A 78 -21.14 10.99 0.17
C LEU A 78 -22.11 11.19 1.34
N MET A 79 -21.64 11.73 2.47
CA MET A 79 -22.48 11.94 3.65
C MET A 79 -23.29 13.25 3.59
N GLY A 80 -23.15 14.06 2.54
CA GLY A 80 -23.84 15.35 2.44
C GLY A 80 -23.54 16.28 3.62
N ILE A 81 -22.38 16.13 4.27
CA ILE A 81 -21.96 17.00 5.38
C ILE A 81 -21.34 18.23 4.77
N THR A 82 -22.19 19.03 4.15
CA THR A 82 -21.89 20.42 3.85
C THR A 82 -21.79 21.15 5.18
N SER A 83 -20.77 21.97 5.33
CA SER A 83 -20.46 22.82 6.48
C SER A 83 -21.70 23.44 7.14
N SER A 84 -22.26 22.77 8.14
CA SER A 84 -23.09 23.39 9.17
C SER A 84 -23.07 22.53 10.44
N LYS A 85 -22.24 22.97 11.40
CA LYS A 85 -22.45 22.87 12.85
C LYS A 85 -22.59 21.46 13.47
N SER A 86 -21.44 20.96 13.95
CA SER A 86 -21.25 20.09 15.14
C SER A 86 -21.91 18.71 15.18
N LYS A 87 -21.18 17.68 15.63
CA LYS A 87 -21.37 16.92 16.90
C LYS A 87 -20.40 15.74 16.93
N SER A 88 -19.79 15.50 18.09
CA SER A 88 -18.83 14.43 18.36
C SER A 88 -19.21 13.10 17.71
N ARG A 89 -18.35 12.57 16.84
CA ARG A 89 -18.46 11.19 16.38
C ARG A 89 -18.15 10.28 17.57
N LYS A 90 -19.16 9.56 18.06
CA LYS A 90 -18.95 8.47 19.02
C LYS A 90 -18.05 7.43 18.34
N PRO A 91 -17.04 6.88 19.05
CA PRO A 91 -16.14 5.87 18.45
C PRO A 91 -16.94 4.65 18.00
N LEU A 92 -16.54 4.08 16.86
CA LEU A 92 -17.07 2.81 16.37
C LEU A 92 -16.89 1.72 17.45
N PRO A 93 -17.89 0.86 17.68
CA PRO A 93 -17.78 -0.22 18.66
C PRO A 93 -16.62 -1.13 18.28
N LYS A 94 -15.74 -1.44 19.24
CA LYS A 94 -14.68 -2.42 19.05
C LYS A 94 -15.32 -3.79 18.94
N MET A 95 -15.21 -4.40 17.76
CA MET A 95 -15.51 -5.82 17.56
C MET A 95 -14.51 -6.65 18.40
N SER A 96 -14.99 -7.25 19.49
CA SER A 96 -14.25 -8.24 20.27
C SER A 96 -14.47 -9.62 19.68
N CYS A 97 -13.44 -10.22 19.08
CA CYS A 97 -13.46 -11.63 18.72
C CYS A 97 -13.23 -12.48 19.98
N SER A 98 -14.29 -12.77 20.72
CA SER A 98 -14.29 -13.81 21.76
C SER A 98 -15.38 -14.81 21.41
N GLY A 99 -14.98 -15.83 20.65
CA GLY A 99 -15.86 -16.90 20.20
C GLY A 99 -15.02 -18.01 19.61
N SER A 100 -14.28 -18.71 20.47
CA SER A 100 -13.72 -20.02 20.15
C SER A 100 -14.86 -21.03 20.01
N HIS A 101 -15.61 -20.95 18.91
CA HIS A 101 -16.42 -22.08 18.46
C HIS A 101 -15.67 -22.72 17.30
N SER A 102 -14.86 -23.71 17.65
CA SER A 102 -14.48 -24.75 16.70
C SER A 102 -15.77 -25.34 16.11
N PRO A 103 -15.86 -25.53 14.79
CA PRO A 103 -17.00 -26.21 14.20
C PRO A 103 -16.88 -27.70 14.57
N THR A 104 -17.45 -28.10 15.71
CA THR A 104 -17.71 -29.51 15.97
C THR A 104 -18.83 -29.91 15.04
N PHE A 105 -18.48 -30.73 14.05
CA PHE A 105 -19.35 -31.52 13.21
C PHE A 105 -20.44 -32.15 14.08
N ALA A 106 -21.63 -31.55 14.09
CA ALA A 106 -22.75 -32.02 14.89
C ALA A 106 -23.29 -33.33 14.31
N ASP A 107 -23.57 -34.27 15.20
CA ASP A 107 -23.96 -35.66 14.98
C ASP A 107 -25.15 -35.84 14.01
N PRO A 108 -25.20 -36.95 13.25
CA PRO A 108 -26.23 -37.22 12.24
C PRO A 108 -27.62 -37.60 12.79
N ASP A 109 -27.82 -37.74 14.09
CA ASP A 109 -29.09 -38.22 14.67
C ASP A 109 -30.08 -37.10 15.00
N CYS A 110 -30.30 -36.22 14.04
CA CYS A 110 -31.43 -35.27 14.04
C CYS A 110 -32.25 -35.41 12.77
N TYR A 111 -32.72 -36.62 12.48
CA TYR A 111 -34.00 -36.87 11.83
C TYR A 111 -34.42 -38.33 12.08
N ASN A 112 -35.55 -38.49 12.76
CA ASN A 112 -36.37 -39.71 12.99
C ASN A 112 -35.80 -41.09 12.59
#